data_AF-A0A6G4XXW4-F1
#
_entry.id   AF-A0A6G4XXW4-F1
#
_cell.length_a   1.000
_cell.length_b   1.000
_cell.length_c   1.000
_cell.angle_alpha   90.00
_cell.angle_beta   90.00
_cell.angle_gamma   90.00
#
_symmetry.space_group_name_H-M   'P 1'
#
loop_
_entity.id
_entity.type
_entity.pdbx_description
1 polymer ?
#
loop_
_entity_poly.entity_id
_entity_poly.type
_entity_poly.pdbx_seq_one_letter_code
_entity_poly.pdbx_strand_id
1 'polypeptide(L)'
;MSTQPPPFAADGSRCPVTGATASGPTALYGPDLDGDMMPALYEQLRAAYGPVAPVAIAPGIDAWLVLGHRELLQLTREEQDFSHDPRRWTLLREGRVPADSPLLPMVGWRPALLFTDGQQHRRMRTAVADALAGINGHELRRSVRDMAENLIASFAGRGEADLVAHYARLLPMQVIIQLLGVDQHTGRALVEAIAGTVSATARSGDASKRMAQILLQLIDDKRRNPGDDVTSALLHHPAKLTDEEVLHNLVVMFVAGNQTTVNWIATSLRILLCDPAFRSSLTGGHLSVDDALDLVLWRFPPTQN
;
A
#
# COMPACT_ATOMS: atom_id res chain seq x y z
N MET A 1 -40.17 -46.17 1.44
CA MET A 1 -39.01 -46.61 2.23
C MET A 1 -37.91 -45.58 2.03
N SER A 2 -37.87 -44.57 2.89
CA SER A 2 -36.85 -43.52 2.90
C SER A 2 -35.76 -43.90 3.90
N THR A 3 -34.51 -43.91 3.48
CA THR A 3 -33.35 -44.04 4.36
C THR A 3 -32.50 -42.78 4.25
N GLN A 4 -32.59 -41.95 5.29
CA GLN A 4 -31.81 -40.74 5.48
C GLN A 4 -30.43 -41.13 6.05
N PRO A 5 -29.30 -40.60 5.57
CA PRO A 5 -27.99 -40.88 6.16
C PRO A 5 -27.82 -40.11 7.49
N PRO A 6 -26.99 -40.59 8.42
CA PRO A 6 -26.85 -40.00 9.75
C PRO A 6 -26.09 -38.65 9.68
N PRO A 7 -26.32 -37.75 10.65
CA PRO A 7 -25.59 -36.48 10.73
C PRO A 7 -24.12 -36.72 11.06
N PHE A 8 -23.23 -36.00 10.37
CA PHE A 8 -21.81 -35.93 10.70
C PHE A 8 -21.65 -35.25 12.07
N ALA A 9 -21.20 -36.01 13.07
CA ALA A 9 -20.71 -35.46 14.32
C ALA A 9 -19.37 -34.75 14.03
N ALA A 10 -19.33 -33.44 14.22
CA ALA A 10 -18.10 -32.66 14.16
C ALA A 10 -17.26 -32.98 15.40
N ASP A 11 -16.25 -33.82 15.23
CA ASP A 11 -15.24 -34.08 16.24
C ASP A 11 -14.35 -32.84 16.40
N GLY A 12 -14.50 -32.13 17.52
CA GLY A 12 -13.85 -30.85 17.82
C GLY A 12 -12.37 -30.95 18.16
N SER A 13 -11.66 -32.00 17.76
CA SER A 13 -10.30 -32.30 18.23
C SER A 13 -9.18 -31.98 17.23
N ARG A 14 -9.40 -31.12 16.23
CA ARG A 14 -8.37 -30.78 15.21
C ARG A 14 -8.13 -29.28 15.01
N CYS A 15 -8.24 -28.48 16.07
CA CYS A 15 -7.67 -27.13 16.08
C CYS A 15 -6.33 -27.17 16.84
N PRO A 16 -5.18 -26.99 16.17
CA PRO A 16 -3.86 -27.19 16.80
C PRO A 16 -3.43 -26.07 17.77
N VAL A 17 -4.32 -25.14 18.13
CA VAL A 17 -4.03 -24.07 19.11
C VAL A 17 -4.73 -24.42 20.43
N THR A 18 -4.12 -25.31 21.21
CA THR A 18 -4.52 -25.54 22.61
C THR A 18 -3.36 -25.21 23.53
N GLY A 19 -3.18 -23.92 23.82
CA GLY A 19 -2.25 -23.49 24.86
C GLY A 19 -1.85 -22.03 24.77
N ALA A 20 -2.58 -21.15 25.48
CA ALA A 20 -2.05 -20.06 26.30
C ALA A 20 -3.21 -19.20 26.84
N THR A 21 -3.24 -19.01 28.15
CA THR A 21 -4.18 -18.17 28.90
C THR A 21 -3.86 -16.68 28.77
N ALA A 22 -4.77 -15.86 28.23
CA ALA A 22 -5.10 -14.47 28.66
C ALA A 22 -6.06 -13.79 27.68
N SER A 23 -7.12 -13.14 28.21
CA SER A 23 -7.85 -11.98 27.67
C SER A 23 -7.92 -11.78 26.13
N GLY A 24 -8.89 -12.42 25.46
CA GLY A 24 -9.34 -12.02 24.11
C GLY A 24 -8.24 -11.90 23.02
N PRO A 25 -8.61 -11.53 21.79
CA PRO A 25 -7.63 -11.18 20.77
C PRO A 25 -6.93 -9.87 21.10
N THR A 26 -5.61 -9.79 20.85
CA THR A 26 -4.82 -8.57 21.08
C THR A 26 -5.25 -7.48 20.10
N ALA A 27 -5.59 -6.29 20.60
CA ALA A 27 -6.01 -5.19 19.75
C ALA A 27 -4.81 -4.59 18.98
N LEU A 28 -4.98 -4.42 17.66
CA LEU A 28 -4.05 -3.73 16.74
C LEU A 28 -4.57 -2.33 16.36
N TYR A 29 -5.40 -1.73 17.20
CA TYR A 29 -5.88 -0.36 17.08
C TYR A 29 -5.88 0.32 18.46
N GLY A 30 -5.78 1.65 18.46
CA GLY A 30 -5.74 2.46 19.68
C GLY A 30 -4.58 3.43 19.71
N PRO A 31 -4.59 4.39 20.64
CA PRO A 31 -3.56 5.43 20.74
C PRO A 31 -2.19 4.87 21.17
N ASP A 32 -2.17 3.69 21.81
CA ASP A 32 -0.97 3.09 22.41
C ASP A 32 -0.14 2.25 21.42
N LEU A 33 -0.52 2.24 20.13
CA LEU A 33 0.18 1.53 19.06
C LEU A 33 0.92 2.54 18.18
N ASP A 34 1.98 3.14 18.72
CA ASP A 34 2.87 4.04 17.99
C ASP A 34 4.33 3.55 17.99
N GLY A 35 5.05 3.94 16.94
CA GLY A 35 6.50 3.83 16.81
C GLY A 35 7.11 2.48 17.25
N ASP A 36 7.91 2.56 18.30
CA ASP A 36 8.79 1.49 18.80
C ASP A 36 8.05 0.33 19.52
N MET A 37 6.74 0.48 19.77
CA MET A 37 5.95 -0.53 20.49
C MET A 37 5.51 -1.69 19.59
N MET A 38 5.34 -1.44 18.28
CA MET A 38 4.88 -2.47 17.33
C MET A 38 5.86 -3.64 17.19
N PRO A 39 7.19 -3.43 17.02
CA PRO A 39 8.15 -4.53 17.02
C PRO A 39 8.11 -5.36 18.30
N ALA A 40 8.04 -4.71 19.46
CA ALA A 40 7.97 -5.39 20.76
C ALA A 40 6.67 -6.22 20.89
N LEU A 41 5.54 -5.68 20.43
CA LEU A 41 4.27 -6.39 20.36
C LEU A 41 4.35 -7.63 19.47
N TYR A 42 4.99 -7.53 18.31
CA TYR A 42 5.19 -8.67 17.41
C TYR A 42 6.06 -9.76 18.05
N GLU A 43 7.13 -9.40 18.78
CA GLU A 43 7.91 -10.37 19.56
C GLU A 43 7.06 -11.06 20.64
N GLN A 44 6.22 -10.30 21.36
CA GLN A 44 5.32 -10.85 22.37
C GLN A 44 4.31 -11.83 21.77
N LEU A 45 3.67 -11.45 20.66
CA LEU A 45 2.73 -12.32 19.94
C LEU A 45 3.42 -13.57 19.38
N ARG A 46 4.65 -13.44 18.86
CA ARG A 46 5.44 -14.59 18.40
C ARG A 46 5.80 -15.54 19.55
N ALA A 47 6.17 -15.00 20.71
CA ALA A 47 6.46 -15.81 21.90
C ALA A 47 5.21 -16.52 22.43
N ALA A 48 4.03 -15.88 22.37
CA ALA A 48 2.80 -16.42 22.91
C ALA A 48 2.08 -17.41 21.97
N TYR A 49 2.03 -17.12 20.67
CA TYR A 49 1.21 -17.86 19.69
C TYR A 49 2.03 -18.52 18.56
N GLY A 50 3.31 -18.19 18.44
CA GLY A 50 4.15 -18.68 17.35
C GLY A 50 3.96 -17.87 16.05
N PRO A 51 3.96 -18.52 14.87
CA PRO A 51 3.99 -17.82 13.59
C PRO A 51 2.66 -17.16 13.19
N VAL A 52 1.56 -17.46 13.89
CA VAL A 52 0.22 -16.92 13.60
C VAL A 52 -0.48 -16.62 14.92
N ALA A 53 -0.96 -15.39 15.09
CA ALA A 53 -1.59 -14.92 16.33
C ALA A 53 -3.01 -14.37 16.10
N PRO A 54 -3.98 -14.62 17.00
CA PRO A 54 -5.29 -13.99 16.94
C PRO A 54 -5.22 -12.53 17.40
N VAL A 55 -5.81 -11.62 16.62
CA VAL A 55 -5.78 -10.18 16.87
C VAL A 55 -7.14 -9.53 16.58
N ALA A 56 -7.38 -8.33 17.12
CA ALA A 56 -8.53 -7.51 16.78
C ALA A 56 -8.07 -6.29 15.99
N ILE A 57 -8.57 -6.11 14.77
CA ILE A 57 -8.16 -5.03 13.85
C ILE A 57 -9.07 -3.81 13.91
N ALA A 58 -10.26 -3.96 14.50
CA ALA A 58 -11.15 -2.87 14.91
C ALA A 58 -12.07 -3.39 16.03
N PRO A 59 -12.80 -2.51 16.74
CA PRO A 59 -13.79 -2.95 17.73
C PRO A 59 -14.78 -3.98 17.13
N GLY A 60 -14.78 -5.20 17.69
CA GLY A 60 -15.64 -6.30 17.24
C GLY A 60 -15.22 -7.00 15.94
N ILE A 61 -14.04 -6.69 15.41
CA ILE A 61 -13.49 -7.29 14.18
C ILE A 61 -12.20 -8.04 14.50
N ASP A 62 -12.33 -9.35 14.64
CA ASP A 62 -11.20 -10.27 14.87
C ASP A 62 -10.57 -10.71 13.55
N ALA A 63 -9.26 -10.93 13.57
CA ALA A 63 -8.45 -11.39 12.44
C ALA A 63 -7.27 -12.26 12.90
N TRP A 64 -6.56 -12.83 11.93
CA TRP A 64 -5.31 -13.54 12.17
C TRP A 64 -4.14 -12.69 11.67
N LEU A 65 -3.16 -12.49 12.54
CA LEU A 65 -1.89 -11.85 12.20
C LEU A 65 -0.86 -12.94 11.90
N VAL A 66 -0.28 -12.90 10.70
CA VAL A 66 0.80 -13.81 10.30
C VAL A 66 2.14 -13.13 10.57
N LEU A 67 2.93 -13.74 11.45
CA LEU A 67 4.21 -13.22 11.94
C LEU A 67 5.41 -14.06 11.45
N GLY A 68 5.15 -15.30 11.02
CA GLY A 68 6.18 -16.20 10.50
C GLY A 68 6.50 -15.93 9.04
N HIS A 69 7.77 -15.79 8.71
CA HIS A 69 8.23 -15.55 7.33
C HIS A 69 7.77 -16.65 6.35
N ARG A 70 7.82 -17.93 6.76
CA ARG A 70 7.39 -19.04 5.91
C ARG A 70 5.87 -18.99 5.65
N GLU A 71 5.10 -18.73 6.70
CA GLU A 71 3.64 -18.65 6.64
C GLU A 71 3.20 -17.42 5.82
N LEU A 72 3.91 -16.29 5.93
CA LEU A 72 3.68 -15.11 5.10
C LEU A 72 3.94 -15.40 3.61
N LEU A 73 5.04 -16.10 3.30
CA LEU A 73 5.33 -16.53 1.93
C LEU A 73 4.27 -17.50 1.38
N GLN A 74 3.73 -18.39 2.21
CA GLN A 74 2.64 -19.26 1.80
C GLN A 74 1.36 -18.43 1.50
N LEU A 75 0.96 -17.59 2.46
CA LEU A 75 -0.23 -16.75 2.35
C LEU A 75 -0.21 -15.87 1.10
N THR A 76 0.94 -15.26 0.81
CA THR A 76 1.10 -14.35 -0.34
C THR A 76 1.23 -15.06 -1.69
N ARG A 77 1.40 -16.38 -1.72
CA ARG A 77 1.53 -17.17 -2.96
C ARG A 77 0.29 -17.99 -3.29
N GLU A 78 -0.52 -18.33 -2.30
CA GLU A 78 -1.68 -19.23 -2.44
C GLU A 78 -3.00 -18.45 -2.61
N GLU A 79 -3.16 -17.76 -3.76
CA GLU A 79 -4.36 -16.94 -4.07
C GLU A 79 -5.70 -17.74 -4.03
N GLN A 80 -5.62 -19.06 -4.14
CA GLN A 80 -6.79 -19.95 -4.10
C GLN A 80 -7.38 -20.01 -2.68
N ASP A 81 -6.53 -19.97 -1.67
CA ASP A 81 -6.88 -20.08 -0.26
C ASP A 81 -6.96 -18.70 0.41
N PHE A 82 -6.11 -17.76 -0.02
CA PHE A 82 -6.02 -16.40 0.51
C PHE A 82 -6.38 -15.38 -0.57
N SER A 83 -7.67 -15.12 -0.71
CA SER A 83 -8.22 -14.18 -1.68
C SER A 83 -7.93 -12.72 -1.31
N HIS A 84 -7.60 -11.90 -2.30
CA HIS A 84 -7.51 -10.45 -2.18
C HIS A 84 -8.87 -9.75 -2.41
N ASP A 85 -9.90 -10.48 -2.85
CA ASP A 85 -11.23 -9.94 -3.08
C ASP A 85 -12.01 -9.84 -1.76
N PRO A 86 -12.22 -8.62 -1.23
CA PRO A 86 -12.87 -8.44 0.06
C PRO A 86 -14.34 -8.88 0.06
N ARG A 87 -14.98 -9.07 -1.11
CA ARG A 87 -16.34 -9.64 -1.19
C ARG A 87 -16.39 -11.08 -0.68
N ARG A 88 -15.25 -11.78 -0.64
CA ARG A 88 -15.12 -13.13 -0.05
C ARG A 88 -14.91 -13.10 1.46
N TRP A 89 -14.58 -11.95 2.03
CA TRP A 89 -14.38 -11.83 3.47
C TRP A 89 -15.72 -11.92 4.21
N THR A 90 -15.87 -12.97 5.03
CA THR A 90 -17.12 -13.30 5.72
C THR A 90 -17.69 -12.14 6.52
N LEU A 91 -16.87 -11.39 7.26
CA LEU A 91 -17.33 -10.27 8.09
C LEU A 91 -17.93 -9.14 7.24
N LEU A 92 -17.34 -8.85 6.08
CA LEU A 92 -17.88 -7.83 5.18
C LEU A 92 -19.16 -8.33 4.49
N ARG A 93 -19.16 -9.59 4.00
CA ARG A 93 -20.30 -10.21 3.32
C ARG A 93 -21.54 -10.33 4.22
N GLU A 94 -21.35 -10.59 5.51
CA GLU A 94 -22.43 -10.71 6.50
C GLU A 94 -22.85 -9.34 7.08
N GLY A 95 -22.26 -8.22 6.62
CA GLY A 95 -22.59 -6.89 7.12
C GLY A 95 -22.13 -6.64 8.57
N ARG A 96 -21.14 -7.41 9.05
CA ARG A 96 -20.59 -7.29 10.41
C ARG A 96 -19.54 -6.19 10.54
N VAL A 97 -19.08 -5.63 9.41
CA VAL A 97 -18.25 -4.43 9.36
C VAL A 97 -19.17 -3.21 9.28
N PRO A 98 -19.19 -2.32 10.29
CA PRO A 98 -20.00 -1.11 10.28
C PRO A 98 -19.73 -0.24 9.05
N ALA A 99 -20.76 0.47 8.56
CA ALA A 99 -20.65 1.33 7.37
C ALA A 99 -19.72 2.55 7.58
N ASP A 100 -19.48 2.93 8.83
CA ASP A 100 -18.55 3.97 9.28
C ASP A 100 -17.21 3.40 9.78
N SER A 101 -16.97 2.09 9.58
CA SER A 101 -15.74 1.45 10.02
C SER A 101 -14.51 2.06 9.36
N PRO A 102 -13.45 2.39 10.13
CA PRO A 102 -12.20 2.92 9.59
C PRO A 102 -11.45 1.90 8.71
N LEU A 103 -11.88 0.64 8.70
CA LEU A 103 -11.31 -0.40 7.84
C LEU A 103 -11.80 -0.29 6.39
N LEU A 104 -12.98 0.29 6.13
CA LEU A 104 -13.61 0.29 4.80
C LEU A 104 -12.77 0.94 3.67
N PRO A 105 -11.98 2.00 3.91
CA PRO A 105 -11.04 2.50 2.91
C PRO A 105 -9.99 1.46 2.47
N MET A 106 -9.63 0.51 3.35
CA MET A 106 -8.61 -0.51 3.11
C MET A 106 -9.20 -1.84 2.62
N VAL A 107 -10.37 -2.24 3.15
CA VAL A 107 -10.99 -3.55 2.89
C VAL A 107 -12.28 -3.45 2.06
N GLY A 108 -12.69 -2.26 1.65
CA GLY A 108 -13.86 -2.08 0.81
C GLY A 108 -13.56 -2.47 -0.64
N TRP A 109 -14.45 -3.24 -1.25
CA TRP A 109 -14.29 -3.64 -2.66
C TRP A 109 -14.24 -2.43 -3.59
N ARG A 110 -13.29 -2.44 -4.53
CA ARG A 110 -13.17 -1.53 -5.67
C ARG A 110 -12.73 -2.34 -6.89
N PRO A 111 -13.08 -1.95 -8.12
CA PRO A 111 -12.62 -2.64 -9.34
C PRO A 111 -11.15 -2.30 -9.68
N ALA A 112 -10.23 -2.52 -8.74
CA ALA A 112 -8.79 -2.37 -8.93
C ALA A 112 -8.09 -3.72 -8.86
N LEU A 113 -6.90 -3.84 -9.45
CA LEU A 113 -6.13 -5.08 -9.45
C LEU A 113 -5.89 -5.60 -8.02
N LEU A 114 -5.76 -4.70 -7.05
CA LEU A 114 -5.52 -4.99 -5.63
C LEU A 114 -6.66 -5.76 -4.95
N PHE A 115 -7.89 -5.71 -5.49
CA PHE A 115 -9.10 -6.27 -4.86
C PHE A 115 -9.73 -7.39 -5.71
N THR A 116 -8.93 -8.02 -6.57
CA THR A 116 -9.40 -9.04 -7.51
C THR A 116 -8.44 -10.22 -7.50
N ASP A 117 -8.94 -11.40 -7.86
CA ASP A 117 -8.15 -12.62 -8.03
C ASP A 117 -8.29 -13.18 -9.46
N GLY A 118 -7.49 -14.20 -9.77
CA GLY A 118 -7.72 -15.06 -10.94
C GLY A 118 -7.63 -14.31 -12.28
N GLN A 119 -8.59 -14.55 -13.18
CA GLN A 119 -8.56 -13.99 -14.53
C GLN A 119 -8.73 -12.46 -14.54
N GLN A 120 -9.56 -11.91 -13.64
CA GLN A 120 -9.76 -10.46 -13.56
C GLN A 120 -8.47 -9.78 -13.11
N HIS A 121 -7.83 -10.30 -12.06
CA HIS A 121 -6.52 -9.82 -11.60
C HIS A 121 -5.47 -9.90 -12.70
N ARG A 122 -5.32 -11.06 -13.36
CA ARG A 122 -4.35 -11.22 -14.45
C ARG A 122 -4.55 -10.21 -15.57
N ARG A 123 -5.81 -9.98 -15.99
CA ARG A 123 -6.14 -8.99 -17.03
C ARG A 123 -5.70 -7.57 -16.63
N MET A 124 -6.07 -7.12 -15.43
CA MET A 124 -5.70 -5.79 -14.94
C MET A 124 -4.19 -5.66 -14.70
N ARG A 125 -3.58 -6.68 -14.09
CA ARG A 125 -2.13 -6.74 -13.82
C ARG A 125 -1.33 -6.62 -15.11
N THR A 126 -1.72 -7.32 -16.18
CA THR A 126 -1.05 -7.20 -17.48
C THR A 126 -1.13 -5.77 -17.99
N ALA A 127 -2.32 -5.14 -17.99
CA ALA A 127 -2.46 -3.75 -18.43
C ALA A 127 -1.59 -2.77 -17.64
N VAL A 128 -1.55 -2.93 -16.32
CA VAL A 128 -0.74 -2.09 -15.44
C VAL A 128 0.75 -2.33 -15.63
N ALA A 129 1.18 -3.59 -15.75
CA ALA A 129 2.58 -3.93 -15.98
C ALA A 129 3.07 -3.39 -17.33
N ASP A 130 2.26 -3.53 -18.38
CA ASP A 130 2.59 -3.04 -19.73
C ASP A 130 2.63 -1.50 -19.77
N ALA A 131 1.69 -0.84 -19.08
CA ALA A 131 1.70 0.62 -18.93
C ALA A 131 2.96 1.13 -18.22
N LEU A 132 3.38 0.48 -17.13
CA LEU A 132 4.62 0.83 -16.41
C LEU A 132 5.87 0.50 -17.23
N ALA A 133 5.88 -0.62 -17.96
CA ALA A 133 6.99 -1.00 -18.83
C ALA A 133 7.16 -0.07 -20.04
N GLY A 134 6.08 0.59 -20.47
CA GLY A 134 6.10 1.60 -21.53
C GLY A 134 6.76 2.92 -21.13
N ILE A 135 6.99 3.16 -19.84
CA ILE A 135 7.62 4.41 -19.36
C ILE A 135 9.11 4.43 -19.74
N ASN A 136 9.54 5.54 -20.35
CA ASN A 136 10.94 5.75 -20.70
C ASN A 136 11.79 5.98 -19.45
N GLY A 137 12.51 4.94 -19.00
CA GLY A 137 13.36 5.00 -17.81
C GLY A 137 14.47 6.05 -17.87
N HIS A 138 15.00 6.39 -19.07
CA HIS A 138 16.01 7.44 -19.20
C HIS A 138 15.43 8.83 -19.01
N GLU A 139 14.25 9.09 -19.55
CA GLU A 139 13.53 10.35 -19.34
C GLU A 139 13.06 10.50 -17.90
N LEU A 140 12.52 9.43 -17.33
CA LEU A 140 12.12 9.41 -15.93
C LEU A 140 13.31 9.72 -15.02
N ARG A 141 14.47 9.09 -15.25
CA ARG A 141 15.69 9.36 -14.46
C ARG A 141 16.14 10.81 -14.55
N ARG A 142 16.11 11.42 -15.75
CA ARG A 142 16.45 12.84 -15.92
C ARG A 142 15.46 13.72 -15.17
N SER A 143 14.17 13.48 -15.35
CA SER A 143 13.12 14.28 -14.72
C SER A 143 13.15 14.18 -13.19
N VAL A 144 13.36 12.98 -12.64
CA VAL A 144 13.52 12.75 -11.19
C VAL A 144 14.74 13.48 -10.65
N ARG A 145 15.86 13.50 -11.39
CA ARG A 145 17.06 14.25 -11.00
C ARG A 145 16.77 15.75 -10.95
N ASP A 146 16.16 16.30 -11.98
CA ASP A 146 15.85 17.74 -12.04
C ASP A 146 14.90 18.14 -10.89
N MET A 147 13.88 17.32 -10.61
CA MET A 147 12.99 17.52 -9.46
C MET A 147 13.76 17.49 -8.13
N ALA A 148 14.63 16.49 -7.94
CA ALA A 148 15.44 16.36 -6.73
C ALA A 148 16.39 17.56 -6.52
N GLU A 149 17.12 17.96 -7.57
CA GLU A 149 18.05 19.10 -7.53
C GLU A 149 17.32 20.42 -7.22
N ASN A 150 16.15 20.64 -7.83
CA ASN A 150 15.33 21.82 -7.54
C ASN A 150 14.82 21.85 -6.09
N LEU A 151 14.39 20.69 -5.56
CA LEU A 151 13.98 20.58 -4.16
C LEU A 151 15.17 20.86 -3.23
N ILE A 152 16.35 20.29 -3.50
CA ILE A 152 17.57 20.53 -2.72
C ILE A 152 17.96 22.01 -2.75
N ALA A 153 17.95 22.64 -3.92
CA ALA A 153 18.28 24.05 -4.09
C ALA A 153 17.37 24.97 -3.24
N SER A 154 16.12 24.57 -3.01
CA SER A 154 15.16 25.36 -2.22
C SER A 154 15.54 25.53 -0.73
N PHE A 155 16.38 24.64 -0.20
CA PHE A 155 16.82 24.66 1.21
C PHE A 155 18.33 24.64 1.43
N ALA A 156 19.15 24.37 0.41
CA ALA A 156 20.61 24.26 0.53
C ALA A 156 21.28 25.48 1.18
N GLY A 157 20.76 26.69 0.96
CA GLY A 157 21.30 27.94 1.51
C GLY A 157 20.94 28.22 2.98
N ARG A 158 20.11 27.39 3.62
CA ARG A 158 19.56 27.69 4.96
C ARG A 158 20.46 27.21 6.11
N GLY A 159 21.39 26.29 5.85
CA GLY A 159 22.21 25.64 6.88
C GLY A 159 21.49 24.53 7.67
N GLU A 160 20.17 24.48 7.61
CA GLU A 160 19.32 23.44 8.21
C GLU A 160 18.11 23.14 7.30
N ALA A 161 17.57 21.92 7.42
CA ALA A 161 16.35 21.53 6.70
C ALA A 161 15.63 20.37 7.40
N ASP A 162 14.31 20.44 7.47
CA ASP A 162 13.46 19.25 7.62
C ASP A 162 13.43 18.48 6.29
N LEU A 163 14.21 17.40 6.19
CA LEU A 163 14.31 16.60 4.97
C LEU A 163 13.03 15.82 4.65
N VAL A 164 12.14 15.61 5.62
CA VAL A 164 10.86 14.96 5.36
C VAL A 164 9.91 15.94 4.69
N ALA A 165 9.72 17.12 5.31
CA ALA A 165 8.81 18.14 4.80
C ALA A 165 9.31 18.79 3.51
N HIS A 166 10.61 19.08 3.41
CA HIS A 166 11.19 19.81 2.29
C HIS A 166 11.68 18.93 1.13
N TYR A 167 11.76 17.60 1.28
CA TYR A 167 12.27 16.72 0.24
C TYR A 167 11.50 15.41 0.11
N ALA A 168 11.53 14.54 1.13
CA ALA A 168 11.07 13.15 1.02
C ALA A 168 9.57 13.04 0.69
N ARG A 169 8.73 13.96 1.17
CA ARG A 169 7.29 13.99 0.84
C ARG A 169 7.00 14.58 -0.54
N LEU A 170 7.87 15.46 -1.03
CA LEU A 170 7.62 16.23 -2.25
C LEU A 170 8.07 15.49 -3.50
N LEU A 171 9.23 14.81 -3.45
CA LEU A 171 9.79 14.16 -4.63
C LEU A 171 8.89 13.03 -5.18
N PRO A 172 8.48 12.00 -4.40
CA PRO A 172 7.64 10.92 -4.93
C PRO A 172 6.29 11.42 -5.44
N MET A 173 5.74 12.44 -4.78
CA MET A 173 4.49 13.08 -5.16
C MET A 173 4.57 13.72 -6.55
N GLN A 174 5.63 14.49 -6.83
CA GLN A 174 5.83 15.10 -8.15
C GLN A 174 6.00 14.03 -9.24
N VAL A 175 6.76 12.97 -8.93
CA VAL A 175 7.02 11.87 -9.85
C VAL A 175 5.75 11.11 -10.20
N ILE A 176 4.92 10.74 -9.20
CA ILE A 176 3.71 9.97 -9.47
C ILE A 176 2.68 10.81 -10.25
N ILE A 177 2.53 12.10 -9.94
CA ILE A 177 1.65 13.02 -10.69
C ILE A 177 2.05 13.08 -12.17
N GLN A 178 3.36 13.19 -12.46
CA GLN A 178 3.89 13.16 -13.82
C GLN A 178 3.62 11.82 -14.51
N LEU A 179 3.88 10.69 -13.84
CA LEU A 179 3.64 9.36 -14.40
C LEU A 179 2.16 9.11 -14.72
N LEU A 180 1.23 9.67 -13.93
CA LEU A 180 -0.20 9.61 -14.21
C LEU A 180 -0.63 10.58 -15.33
N GLY A 181 0.26 11.45 -15.81
CA GLY A 181 -0.02 12.42 -16.85
C GLY A 181 -0.83 13.63 -16.38
N VAL A 182 -0.80 13.93 -15.08
CA VAL A 182 -1.55 15.02 -14.46
C VAL A 182 -0.68 16.29 -14.45
N ASP A 183 -1.26 17.45 -14.76
CA ASP A 183 -0.56 18.72 -14.63
C ASP A 183 -0.33 19.09 -13.15
N GLN A 184 0.61 20.01 -12.87
CA GLN A 184 0.96 20.35 -11.49
C GLN A 184 -0.20 20.92 -10.66
N HIS A 185 -1.11 21.68 -11.27
CA HIS A 185 -2.22 22.30 -10.54
C HIS A 185 -3.24 21.25 -10.13
N THR A 186 -3.67 20.42 -11.09
CA THR A 186 -4.58 19.29 -10.83
C THR A 186 -3.95 18.27 -9.88
N GLY A 187 -2.64 18.03 -10.02
CA GLY A 187 -1.89 17.12 -9.16
C GLY A 187 -1.93 17.51 -7.68
N ARG A 188 -1.81 18.80 -7.35
CA ARG A 188 -1.97 19.29 -5.96
C ARG A 188 -3.37 19.04 -5.42
N ALA A 189 -4.40 19.33 -6.21
CA ALA A 189 -5.78 19.08 -5.82
C ALA A 189 -6.06 17.59 -5.61
N LEU A 190 -5.45 16.72 -6.44
CA LEU A 190 -5.55 15.27 -6.30
C LEU A 190 -4.90 14.77 -5.00
N VAL A 191 -3.71 15.29 -4.66
CA VAL A 191 -3.01 14.97 -3.41
C VAL A 191 -3.87 15.31 -2.20
N GLU A 192 -4.43 16.51 -2.17
CA GLU A 192 -5.30 16.96 -1.08
C GLU A 192 -6.54 16.06 -0.94
N ALA A 193 -7.17 15.70 -2.06
CA ALA A 193 -8.35 14.85 -2.07
C ALA A 193 -8.03 13.41 -1.60
N ILE A 194 -6.89 12.86 -2.01
CA ILE A 194 -6.43 11.53 -1.56
C ILE A 194 -6.11 11.55 -0.06
N ALA A 195 -5.37 12.56 0.41
CA ALA A 195 -5.06 12.70 1.84
C ALA A 195 -6.34 12.80 2.70
N GLY A 196 -7.35 13.55 2.22
CA GLY A 196 -8.66 13.62 2.86
C GLY A 196 -9.38 12.28 2.95
N THR A 197 -9.24 11.43 1.92
CA THR A 197 -9.85 10.08 1.87
C THR A 197 -9.19 9.12 2.87
N VAL A 198 -7.85 9.17 3.00
CA VAL A 198 -7.09 8.28 3.90
C VAL A 198 -7.27 8.64 5.37
N SER A 199 -7.55 9.93 5.69
CA SER A 199 -7.66 10.40 7.08
C SER A 199 -8.88 9.88 7.87
N ALA A 200 -9.81 9.13 7.25
CA ALA A 200 -11.03 8.60 7.86
C ALA A 200 -11.85 9.62 8.70
N THR A 201 -11.75 10.91 8.39
CA THR A 201 -12.49 11.97 9.08
C THR A 201 -13.90 12.16 8.50
N ALA A 202 -14.78 12.92 9.19
CA ALA A 202 -16.12 13.29 8.68
C ALA A 202 -16.11 14.00 7.30
N ARG A 203 -14.95 14.49 6.84
CA ARG A 203 -14.75 15.09 5.50
C ARG A 203 -14.39 14.08 4.41
N SER A 204 -14.30 12.78 4.73
CA SER A 204 -13.88 11.71 3.80
C SER A 204 -14.83 11.52 2.62
N GLY A 205 -16.14 11.73 2.81
CA GLY A 205 -17.15 11.61 1.75
C GLY A 205 -16.97 12.67 0.65
N ASP A 206 -16.72 13.92 1.03
CA ASP A 206 -16.48 15.01 0.08
C ASP A 206 -15.11 14.88 -0.60
N ALA A 207 -14.10 14.43 0.15
CA ALA A 207 -12.78 14.14 -0.40
C ALA A 207 -12.82 13.02 -1.46
N SER A 208 -13.55 11.94 -1.19
CA SER A 208 -13.73 10.83 -2.14
C SER A 208 -14.41 11.27 -3.43
N LYS A 209 -15.47 12.09 -3.33
CA LYS A 209 -16.16 12.65 -4.50
C LYS A 209 -15.25 13.54 -5.32
N ARG A 210 -14.51 14.45 -4.66
CA ARG A 210 -13.57 15.36 -5.32
C ARG A 210 -12.45 14.60 -6.02
N MET A 211 -11.89 13.58 -5.37
CA MET A 211 -10.89 12.69 -5.97
C MET A 211 -11.43 12.01 -7.23
N ALA A 212 -12.62 11.40 -7.14
CA ALA A 212 -13.24 10.74 -8.28
C ALA A 212 -13.50 11.72 -9.44
N GLN A 213 -13.98 12.93 -9.16
CA GLN A 213 -14.19 13.97 -10.17
C GLN A 213 -12.90 14.36 -10.89
N ILE A 214 -11.81 14.57 -10.15
CA ILE A 214 -10.50 14.91 -10.73
C ILE A 214 -10.01 13.80 -11.66
N LEU A 215 -10.12 12.54 -11.22
CA LEU A 215 -9.65 11.40 -12.00
C LEU A 215 -10.53 11.10 -13.23
N LEU A 216 -11.85 11.31 -13.14
CA LEU A 216 -12.75 11.20 -14.29
C LEU A 216 -12.45 12.27 -15.33
N GLN A 217 -12.22 13.51 -14.89
CA GLN A 217 -11.81 14.60 -15.79
C GLN A 217 -10.49 14.26 -16.48
N LEU A 218 -9.51 13.74 -15.73
CA LEU A 218 -8.24 13.26 -16.28
C LEU A 218 -8.46 12.17 -17.35
N ILE A 219 -9.32 11.19 -17.08
CA ILE A 219 -9.65 10.11 -18.02
C ILE A 219 -10.24 10.69 -19.31
N ASP A 220 -11.21 11.61 -19.21
CA ASP A 220 -11.84 12.24 -20.36
C ASP A 220 -10.86 13.11 -21.16
N ASP A 221 -9.93 13.79 -20.49
CA ASP A 221 -8.88 14.58 -21.14
C ASP A 221 -7.87 13.69 -21.87
N LYS A 222 -7.38 12.62 -21.23
CA LYS A 222 -6.41 11.67 -21.80
C LYS A 222 -6.99 10.79 -22.91
N ARG A 223 -8.30 10.55 -22.90
CA ARG A 223 -8.98 9.90 -24.02
C ARG A 223 -8.98 10.76 -25.28
N ARG A 224 -9.09 12.09 -25.13
CA ARG A 224 -9.05 13.04 -26.26
C ARG A 224 -7.63 13.40 -26.66
N ASN A 225 -6.72 13.48 -25.70
CA ASN A 225 -5.34 13.90 -25.87
C ASN A 225 -4.40 12.90 -25.17
N PRO A 226 -4.17 11.71 -25.76
CA PRO A 226 -3.26 10.73 -25.18
C PRO A 226 -1.83 11.28 -25.16
N GLY A 227 -1.09 10.95 -24.11
CA GLY A 227 0.33 11.26 -23.95
C GLY A 227 1.14 10.06 -23.49
N ASP A 228 2.43 10.28 -23.25
CA ASP A 228 3.36 9.27 -22.76
C ASP A 228 3.25 9.11 -21.23
N ASP A 229 2.06 8.68 -20.78
CA ASP A 229 1.72 8.50 -19.37
C ASP A 229 0.92 7.22 -19.11
N VAL A 230 0.92 6.79 -17.85
CA VAL A 230 0.25 5.56 -17.42
C VAL A 230 -1.25 5.61 -17.68
N THR A 231 -1.89 6.75 -17.51
CA THR A 231 -3.34 6.89 -17.73
C THR A 231 -3.70 6.64 -19.19
N SER A 232 -2.97 7.26 -20.11
CA SER A 232 -3.13 7.08 -21.55
C SER A 232 -2.87 5.64 -21.97
N ALA A 233 -1.81 5.02 -21.44
CA ALA A 233 -1.48 3.63 -21.71
C ALA A 233 -2.58 2.66 -21.26
N LEU A 234 -3.14 2.85 -20.06
CA LEU A 234 -4.26 2.03 -19.56
C LEU A 234 -5.53 2.17 -20.40
N LEU A 235 -5.88 3.40 -20.81
CA LEU A 235 -7.07 3.67 -21.61
C LEU A 235 -7.01 3.02 -23.01
N HIS A 236 -5.82 2.89 -23.58
CA HIS A 236 -5.62 2.31 -24.92
C HIS A 236 -5.18 0.85 -24.90
N HIS A 237 -5.05 0.25 -23.71
CA HIS A 237 -4.56 -1.11 -23.56
C HIS A 237 -5.54 -2.15 -24.14
N PRO A 238 -5.08 -3.21 -24.85
CA PRO A 238 -5.95 -4.27 -25.40
C PRO A 238 -6.80 -5.02 -24.36
N ALA A 239 -6.45 -4.93 -23.08
CA ALA A 239 -7.24 -5.49 -21.97
C ALA A 239 -8.57 -4.76 -21.72
N LYS A 240 -8.82 -3.61 -22.38
CA LYS A 240 -10.07 -2.86 -22.36
C LYS A 240 -10.60 -2.64 -20.94
N LEU A 241 -9.81 -1.97 -20.11
CA LEU A 241 -10.26 -1.59 -18.77
C LEU A 241 -11.43 -0.60 -18.89
N THR A 242 -12.40 -0.70 -17.98
CA THR A 242 -13.46 0.29 -17.89
C THR A 242 -12.94 1.58 -17.23
N ASP A 243 -13.66 2.69 -17.36
CA ASP A 243 -13.25 3.95 -16.72
C ASP A 243 -13.18 3.84 -15.20
N GLU A 244 -14.07 3.04 -14.61
CA GLU A 244 -14.05 2.72 -13.19
C GLU A 244 -12.81 1.91 -12.81
N GLU A 245 -12.42 0.93 -13.64
CA GLU A 245 -11.21 0.14 -13.44
C GLU A 245 -9.94 1.00 -13.59
N VAL A 246 -9.88 1.87 -14.60
CA VAL A 246 -8.76 2.82 -14.78
C VAL A 246 -8.67 3.71 -13.55
N LEU A 247 -9.76 4.38 -13.18
CA LEU A 247 -9.80 5.30 -12.03
C LEU A 247 -9.28 4.63 -10.75
N HIS A 248 -9.79 3.45 -10.40
CA HIS A 248 -9.38 2.80 -9.16
C HIS A 248 -7.96 2.25 -9.21
N ASN A 249 -7.45 1.83 -10.37
CA ASN A 249 -6.04 1.48 -10.50
C ASN A 249 -5.13 2.72 -10.40
N LEU A 250 -5.53 3.89 -10.90
CA LEU A 250 -4.80 5.15 -10.68
C LEU A 250 -4.73 5.52 -9.19
N VAL A 251 -5.83 5.36 -8.45
CA VAL A 251 -5.86 5.56 -6.99
C VAL A 251 -4.88 4.60 -6.30
N VAL A 252 -4.90 3.30 -6.65
CA VAL A 252 -3.99 2.31 -6.08
C VAL A 252 -2.53 2.68 -6.36
N MET A 253 -2.19 3.04 -7.60
CA MET A 253 -0.82 3.45 -7.94
C MET A 253 -0.36 4.68 -7.17
N PHE A 254 -1.25 5.67 -7.02
CA PHE A 254 -0.95 6.86 -6.24
C PHE A 254 -0.71 6.52 -4.77
N VAL A 255 -1.63 5.81 -4.13
CA VAL A 255 -1.55 5.53 -2.68
C VAL A 255 -0.40 4.57 -2.37
N ALA A 256 -0.32 3.44 -3.09
CA ALA A 256 0.68 2.41 -2.85
C ALA A 256 2.09 2.84 -3.25
N GLY A 257 2.23 3.65 -4.32
CA GLY A 257 3.52 4.12 -4.83
C GLY A 257 4.07 5.35 -4.11
N ASN A 258 3.22 6.18 -3.49
CA ASN A 258 3.67 7.43 -2.89
C ASN A 258 4.21 7.22 -1.46
N GLN A 259 3.38 6.79 -0.52
CA GLN A 259 3.75 6.79 0.91
C GLN A 259 4.93 5.85 1.22
N THR A 260 4.98 4.71 0.54
CA THR A 260 6.07 3.73 0.68
C THR A 260 7.41 4.33 0.23
N THR A 261 7.43 5.01 -0.91
CA THR A 261 8.61 5.69 -1.45
C THR A 261 9.04 6.86 -0.56
N VAL A 262 8.10 7.63 -0.01
CA VAL A 262 8.38 8.68 0.98
C VAL A 262 9.10 8.11 2.20
N ASN A 263 8.56 7.04 2.79
CA ASN A 263 9.13 6.39 3.97
C ASN A 263 10.52 5.82 3.67
N TRP A 264 10.71 5.25 2.47
CA TRP A 264 11.99 4.69 2.05
C TRP A 264 13.06 5.78 1.87
N ILE A 265 12.72 6.91 1.22
CA ILE A 265 13.64 8.05 1.08
C ILE A 265 14.00 8.60 2.45
N ALA A 266 13.01 8.88 3.31
CA ALA A 266 13.24 9.44 4.63
C ALA A 266 14.13 8.53 5.50
N THR A 267 13.86 7.22 5.48
CA THR A 267 14.63 6.24 6.24
C THR A 267 16.05 6.10 5.70
N SER A 268 16.22 6.08 4.38
CA SER A 268 17.53 6.04 3.74
C SER A 268 18.37 7.26 4.09
N LEU A 269 17.77 8.46 4.06
CA LEU A 269 18.44 9.70 4.47
C LEU A 269 18.82 9.67 5.96
N ARG A 270 17.91 9.21 6.83
CA ARG A 270 18.18 9.06 8.27
C ARG A 270 19.38 8.15 8.52
N ILE A 271 19.41 6.97 7.90
CA ILE A 271 20.51 6.00 8.08
C ILE A 271 21.81 6.59 7.54
N LEU A 272 21.78 7.19 6.33
CA LEU A 272 22.95 7.80 5.72
C LEU A 272 23.55 8.93 6.58
N LEU A 273 22.71 9.72 7.24
CA LEU A 273 23.14 10.88 8.03
C LEU A 273 23.49 10.53 9.48
N CYS A 274 22.85 9.51 10.06
CA CYS A 274 22.96 9.19 11.48
C CYS A 274 23.78 7.93 11.78
N ASP A 275 24.06 7.06 10.81
CA ASP A 275 24.91 5.87 10.97
C ASP A 275 26.28 6.10 10.30
N PRO A 276 27.35 6.37 11.08
CA PRO A 276 28.67 6.60 10.54
C PRO A 276 29.24 5.41 9.78
N ALA A 277 28.94 4.18 10.20
CA ALA A 277 29.45 2.98 9.56
C ALA A 277 28.82 2.81 8.17
N PHE A 278 27.50 2.95 8.08
CA PHE A 278 26.78 2.92 6.81
C PHE A 278 27.27 4.01 5.85
N ARG A 279 27.42 5.24 6.36
CA ARG A 279 27.96 6.36 5.58
C ARG A 279 29.36 6.08 5.05
N SER A 280 30.26 5.60 5.91
CA SER A 280 31.64 5.27 5.52
C SER A 280 31.70 4.17 4.46
N SER A 281 30.86 3.12 4.58
CA SER A 281 30.79 2.06 3.57
C SER A 281 30.34 2.57 2.20
N LEU A 282 29.36 3.49 2.16
CA LEU A 282 28.90 4.09 0.91
C LEU A 282 29.96 5.05 0.31
N THR A 283 30.50 5.96 1.12
CA THR A 283 31.50 6.94 0.63
C THR A 283 32.84 6.30 0.28
N GLY A 284 33.18 5.17 0.92
CA GLY A 284 34.40 4.40 0.67
C GLY A 284 34.28 3.44 -0.51
N GLY A 285 33.12 3.34 -1.17
CA GLY A 285 32.89 2.45 -2.31
C GLY A 285 32.76 0.97 -1.96
N HIS A 286 32.57 0.63 -0.67
CA HIS A 286 32.32 -0.75 -0.23
C HIS A 286 30.88 -1.20 -0.47
N LEU A 287 29.96 -0.25 -0.65
CA LEU A 287 28.56 -0.45 -1.04
C LEU A 287 28.25 0.46 -2.22
N SER A 288 27.57 -0.05 -3.25
CA SER A 288 26.98 0.82 -4.26
C SER A 288 25.74 1.53 -3.70
N VAL A 289 25.27 2.57 -4.38
CA VAL A 289 24.02 3.26 -3.99
C VAL A 289 22.84 2.30 -4.05
N ASP A 290 22.79 1.43 -5.06
CA ASP A 290 21.69 0.48 -5.23
C ASP A 290 21.70 -0.56 -4.10
N ASP A 291 22.86 -1.14 -3.78
CA ASP A 291 22.99 -2.09 -2.66
C ASP A 291 22.64 -1.46 -1.31
N ALA A 292 23.03 -0.20 -1.11
CA ALA A 292 22.71 0.55 0.10
C ALA A 292 21.20 0.76 0.25
N LEU A 293 20.52 1.15 -0.84
CA LEU A 293 19.08 1.34 -0.86
C LEU A 293 18.31 0.02 -0.64
N ASP A 294 18.78 -1.08 -1.24
CA ASP A 294 18.23 -2.43 -1.01
C ASP A 294 18.42 -2.90 0.43
N LEU A 295 19.56 -2.61 1.05
CA LEU A 295 19.79 -2.93 2.46
C LEU A 295 18.82 -2.15 3.38
N VAL A 296 18.48 -0.91 3.02
CA VAL A 296 17.46 -0.14 3.74
C VAL A 296 16.09 -0.80 3.61
N LEU A 297 15.68 -1.23 2.41
CA LEU A 297 14.41 -1.96 2.22
C LEU A 297 14.36 -3.24 3.07
N TRP A 298 15.47 -3.97 3.12
CA TRP A 298 15.57 -5.20 3.88
C TRP A 298 15.45 -4.98 5.39
N ARG A 299 16.14 -3.96 5.93
CA ARG A 299 16.21 -3.73 7.38
C ARG A 299 15.07 -2.87 7.91
N PHE A 300 14.55 -1.97 7.09
CA PHE A 300 13.55 -0.96 7.47
C PHE A 300 12.50 -0.86 6.36
N PRO A 301 11.69 -1.90 6.17
CA PRO A 301 10.72 -1.93 5.09
C PRO A 301 9.71 -0.79 5.24
N PRO A 302 9.36 -0.08 4.15
CA PRO A 302 8.47 1.07 4.20
C PRO A 302 7.00 0.68 4.48
N THR A 303 6.68 -0.60 4.31
CA THR A 303 5.47 -1.27 4.75
C THR A 303 5.81 -2.21 5.90
N GLN A 304 4.93 -2.33 6.89
CA GLN A 304 5.10 -3.31 7.95
C GLN A 304 5.03 -4.72 7.34
N ASN A 305 6.02 -5.55 7.66
CA ASN A 305 6.13 -6.96 7.28
C ASN A 305 6.18 -7.84 8.52
#